data_AF-X1J2S5-F1
#
_entry.id   AF-X1J2S5-F1
#
_cell.length_a   1.000
_cell.length_b   1.000
_cell.length_c   1.000
_cell.angle_alpha   90.00
_cell.angle_beta   90.00
_cell.angle_gamma   90.00
#
_symmetry.space_group_name_H-M   'P 1'
#
loop_
_entity.id
_entity.type
_entity.pdbx_description
1 polymer ?
#
loop_
_entity_poly.entity_id
_entity_poly.type
_entity_poly.pdbx_seq_one_letter_code
_entity_poly.pdbx_strand_id
1 'polypeptide(L)'
;MDLSQILCIKDKRQVQGDNTIGYDTRRYQILPTETRFGFAKAKVEVQKHLDGSIHIFYKEEELPFKPIVPVEDEQLYLPSQKEALPVGV
;
A
#
# COMPACT_ATOMS: atom_id res chain seq x y z
N MET A 1 -21.33 12.54 15.52
CA MET A 1 -20.21 13.13 14.76
C MET A 1 -18.95 12.46 15.24
N ASP A 2 -18.15 11.90 14.33
CA ASP A 2 -16.84 11.34 14.68
C ASP A 2 -15.79 12.46 14.62
N LEU A 3 -15.20 12.78 15.77
CA LEU A 3 -14.17 13.82 15.88
C LEU A 3 -12.92 13.49 15.05
N SER A 4 -12.62 12.20 14.87
CA SER A 4 -11.43 11.72 14.16
C SER A 4 -11.48 12.10 12.68
N GLN A 5 -12.67 12.08 12.08
CA GLN A 5 -12.95 12.49 10.70
C GLN A 5 -12.98 14.02 10.50
N ILE A 6 -13.09 14.78 11.59
CA ILE A 6 -13.09 16.25 11.59
C ILE A 6 -11.68 16.80 11.80
N LEU A 7 -10.91 16.17 12.70
CA LEU A 7 -9.57 16.59 13.10
C LEU A 7 -8.47 15.78 12.39
N CYS A 8 -8.65 15.48 11.10
CA CYS A 8 -7.67 14.77 10.29
C CYS A 8 -7.12 15.65 9.15
N ILE A 9 -5.91 15.32 8.69
CA ILE A 9 -5.31 15.92 7.50
C ILE A 9 -5.88 15.19 6.28
N LYS A 10 -6.44 15.94 5.32
CA LYS A 10 -7.10 15.40 4.13
C LYS A 10 -6.33 15.77 2.87
N ASP A 11 -5.93 14.77 2.11
CA ASP A 11 -5.22 14.94 0.84
C ASP A 11 -5.89 14.19 -0.29
N LYS A 12 -6.03 14.84 -1.45
CA LYS A 12 -6.53 14.19 -2.67
C LYS A 12 -5.39 13.50 -3.40
N ARG A 13 -5.54 12.20 -3.68
CA ARG A 13 -4.57 11.40 -4.44
C ARG A 13 -5.25 10.77 -5.65
N GLN A 14 -4.51 10.63 -6.74
CA GLN A 14 -4.94 9.86 -7.89
C GLN A 14 -4.37 8.45 -7.81
N VAL A 15 -5.23 7.46 -7.97
CA VAL A 15 -4.86 6.04 -7.98
C VAL A 15 -4.10 5.72 -9.27
N GLN A 16 -2.96 5.05 -9.15
CA GLN A 16 -2.14 4.59 -10.26
C GLN A 16 -2.79 3.41 -11.01
N GLY A 17 -2.23 3.04 -12.16
CA GLY A 17 -2.78 1.96 -12.99
C GLY A 17 -2.80 0.58 -12.32
N ASP A 18 -1.91 0.36 -11.36
CA ASP A 18 -1.79 -0.85 -10.52
C ASP A 18 -2.70 -0.81 -9.28
N ASN A 19 -3.62 0.16 -9.19
CA ASN A 19 -4.46 0.43 -8.01
C ASN A 19 -3.67 0.85 -6.76
N THR A 20 -2.46 1.40 -6.91
CA THR A 20 -1.70 1.95 -5.78
C THR A 20 -1.84 3.46 -5.63
N ILE A 21 -1.61 3.95 -4.42
CA ILE A 21 -1.38 5.37 -4.13
C ILE A 21 -0.08 5.53 -3.35
N GLY A 22 0.61 6.64 -3.59
CA GLY A 22 1.68 7.12 -2.71
C GLY A 22 1.13 8.12 -1.71
N TYR A 23 1.51 7.97 -0.44
CA TYR A 23 1.20 8.92 0.61
C TYR A 23 2.35 8.96 1.62
N ASP A 24 2.83 10.17 1.94
CA ASP A 24 4.11 10.39 2.63
C ASP A 24 5.25 9.63 1.95
N THR A 25 5.94 8.75 2.68
CA THR A 25 7.03 7.88 2.19
C THR A 25 6.58 6.45 1.92
N ARG A 26 5.27 6.18 1.92
CA ARG A 26 4.70 4.83 1.83
C ARG A 26 3.82 4.68 0.60
N ARG A 27 3.67 3.42 0.15
CA ARG A 27 2.73 3.04 -0.91
C ARG A 27 1.64 2.17 -0.32
N TYR A 28 0.42 2.37 -0.82
CA TYR A 28 -0.76 1.64 -0.40
C TYR A 28 -1.45 1.06 -1.62
N GLN A 29 -1.74 -0.24 -1.59
CA GLN A 29 -2.53 -0.93 -2.58
C GLN A 29 -4.00 -0.83 -2.18
N ILE A 30 -4.82 -0.23 -3.02
CA ILE A 30 -6.28 -0.24 -2.86
C ILE A 30 -6.78 -1.61 -3.31
N LEU A 31 -7.62 -2.23 -2.48
CA LEU A 31 -8.21 -3.53 -2.73
C LEU A 31 -9.56 -3.39 -3.45
N PRO A 32 -10.00 -4.40 -4.21
CA PRO A 32 -11.33 -4.41 -4.77
C PRO A 32 -12.40 -4.39 -3.68
N THR A 33 -13.55 -3.82 -4.01
CA THR A 33 -14.78 -3.86 -3.22
C THR A 33 -15.78 -4.80 -3.89
N GLU A 34 -16.89 -5.11 -3.22
CA GLU A 34 -17.97 -5.92 -3.81
C GLU A 34 -18.56 -5.27 -5.06
N THR A 35 -18.60 -3.94 -5.10
CA THR A 35 -19.21 -3.17 -6.19
C THR A 35 -18.22 -2.82 -7.30
N ARG A 36 -16.91 -2.80 -7.01
CA ARG A 36 -15.89 -2.32 -7.95
C ARG A 36 -14.55 -3.04 -7.79
N PHE A 37 -14.12 -3.66 -8.90
CA PHE A 37 -12.88 -4.43 -8.97
C PHE A 37 -11.58 -3.58 -9.01
N GLY A 38 -11.66 -2.31 -9.41
CA GLY A 38 -10.47 -1.48 -9.55
C GLY A 38 -10.77 0.01 -9.55
N PHE A 39 -9.84 0.77 -8.98
CA PHE A 39 -9.91 2.20 -8.76
C PHE A 39 -8.90 2.98 -9.58
N ALA A 40 -8.23 2.37 -10.57
CA ALA A 40 -7.26 3.03 -11.43
C ALA A 40 -7.76 4.39 -11.96
N LYS A 41 -6.92 5.42 -11.84
CA LYS A 41 -7.20 6.83 -12.18
C LYS A 41 -8.32 7.50 -11.36
N ALA A 42 -8.95 6.82 -10.41
CA ALA A 42 -9.88 7.46 -9.49
C ALA A 42 -9.16 8.49 -8.62
N LYS A 43 -9.88 9.55 -8.24
CA LYS A 43 -9.44 10.49 -7.20
C LYS A 43 -10.00 10.01 -5.87
N VAL A 44 -9.11 9.74 -4.93
CA VAL A 44 -9.44 9.32 -3.56
C VAL A 44 -9.02 10.40 -2.59
N GLU A 45 -9.68 10.46 -1.44
CA GLU A 45 -9.27 11.28 -0.30
C GLU A 45 -8.53 10.37 0.70
N VAL A 46 -7.30 10.75 1.03
CA VAL A 46 -6.53 10.11 2.09
C VAL A 46 -6.66 10.97 3.33
N GLN A 47 -7.10 10.35 4.42
CA GLN A 47 -7.24 11.01 5.71
C GLN A 47 -6.20 10.44 6.67
N LYS A 48 -5.36 11.31 7.23
CA LYS A 48 -4.42 10.97 8.30
C LYS A 48 -4.97 11.49 9.62
N HIS A 49 -5.34 10.57 10.49
CA HIS A 49 -5.85 10.88 11.82
C HIS A 49 -4.71 11.28 12.78
N LEU A 50 -5.08 11.86 13.93
CA LEU A 50 -4.12 12.33 14.94
C LEU A 50 -3.33 11.20 15.61
N ASP A 51 -3.88 9.99 15.64
CA ASP A 51 -3.19 8.78 16.09
C ASP A 51 -2.20 8.24 15.05
N GLY A 52 -2.17 8.83 13.86
CA GLY A 52 -1.35 8.42 12.73
C GLY A 52 -1.96 7.33 11.86
N SER A 53 -3.19 6.88 12.14
CA SER A 53 -3.91 5.98 11.25
C SER A 53 -4.20 6.66 9.91
N ILE A 54 -4.33 5.84 8.86
CA ILE A 54 -4.68 6.31 7.53
C ILE A 54 -5.95 5.62 7.10
N HIS A 55 -6.86 6.42 6.54
CA HIS A 55 -8.11 5.98 5.96
C HIS A 55 -8.22 6.52 4.53
N ILE A 56 -8.75 5.74 3.61
CA ILE A 56 -8.83 6.12 2.18
C ILE A 56 -10.29 6.07 1.76
N PHE A 57 -10.80 7.17 1.20
CA PHE A 57 -12.18 7.31 0.80
C PHE A 57 -12.34 7.56 -0.69
N TYR A 58 -13.39 6.97 -1.27
CA TYR A 58 -13.87 7.25 -2.61
C TYR A 58 -15.37 7.52 -2.58
N LYS A 59 -15.79 8.74 -2.96
CA LYS A 59 -17.21 9.15 -2.94
C LYS A 59 -17.90 8.80 -1.61
N GLU A 60 -17.28 9.17 -0.49
CA GLU A 60 -17.80 8.93 0.87
C GLU A 60 -17.76 7.47 1.36
N GLU A 61 -17.33 6.52 0.52
CA GLU A 61 -17.11 5.13 0.92
C GLU A 61 -15.64 4.92 1.32
N GLU A 62 -15.42 4.30 2.49
CA GLU A 62 -14.08 3.88 2.91
C GLU A 62 -13.63 2.66 2.12
N LEU A 63 -12.42 2.74 1.57
CA LEU A 63 -11.86 1.68 0.74
C LEU A 63 -10.92 0.78 1.54
N PRO A 64 -11.01 -0.55 1.38
CA PRO A 64 -10.02 -1.47 1.93
C PRO A 64 -8.67 -1.26 1.24
N PHE A 65 -7.59 -1.26 2.01
CA PHE A 65 -6.23 -1.10 1.48
C PHE A 65 -5.21 -1.92 2.27
N LYS A 66 -4.06 -2.17 1.64
CA LYS A 66 -2.88 -2.75 2.31
C LYS A 66 -1.63 -1.91 2.08
N PRO A 67 -0.78 -1.70 3.10
CA PRO A 67 0.52 -1.08 2.89
C PRO A 67 1.39 -2.02 2.02
N ILE A 68 2.11 -1.45 1.07
CA ILE A 68 3.16 -2.14 0.33
C ILE A 68 4.46 -1.86 1.08
N VAL A 69 4.99 -2.89 1.73
CA VAL A 69 6.35 -2.86 2.27
C VAL A 69 7.29 -3.03 1.07
N PRO A 70 8.21 -2.09 0.80
CA PRO A 70 9.26 -2.33 -0.18
C PRO A 70 9.96 -3.63 0.21
N VAL A 71 10.11 -4.55 -0.75
CA VAL A 71 10.95 -5.73 -0.53
C VAL A 71 12.37 -5.19 -0.39
N GLU A 72 12.88 -5.08 0.83
CA GLU A 72 14.32 -4.93 1.04
C GLU A 72 14.97 -6.21 0.50
N ASP A 73 15.95 -6.07 -0.40
CA ASP A 73 16.58 -7.09 -1.26
C ASP A 73 17.20 -8.31 -0.54
N GLU A 74 16.97 -8.48 0.77
CA GLU A 74 17.67 -9.40 1.66
C GLU A 74 17.32 -10.89 1.44
N GLN A 75 16.28 -11.19 0.64
CA GLN A 75 15.94 -12.58 0.28
C GLN A 75 16.54 -13.04 -1.07
N LEU A 76 17.10 -12.13 -1.88
CA LEU A 76 17.74 -12.49 -3.17
C LEU A 76 19.22 -12.85 -3.03
N TYR A 77 19.80 -12.70 -1.83
CA TYR A 77 21.18 -13.07 -1.50
C TYR A 77 21.27 -14.35 -0.63
N LEU A 78 20.48 -15.38 -0.94
CA LEU A 78 20.87 -16.73 -0.52
C LEU A 78 22.02 -17.18 -1.43
N PRO A 79 23.27 -17.36 -0.94
CA PRO A 79 24.31 -17.91 -1.78
C PRO A 79 23.86 -19.30 -2.21
N SER A 80 23.69 -19.47 -3.51
CA SER A 80 23.55 -20.79 -4.15
C SER A 80 24.64 -21.68 -3.55
N GLN A 81 24.22 -22.70 -2.80
CA GLN A 81 25.09 -23.77 -2.36
C GLN A 81 25.64 -24.44 -3.62
N LYS A 82 26.79 -23.94 -4.11
CA LYS A 82 27.55 -24.65 -5.14
C LYS A 82 28.06 -25.90 -4.45
N GLU A 83 27.44 -27.02 -4.79
CA GLU A 83 27.91 -28.35 -4.45
C GLU A 83 29.41 -28.42 -4.75
N ALA A 84 30.22 -28.54 -3.70
CA ALA A 84 31.61 -28.89 -3.85
C ALA A 84 31.64 -30.34 -4.35
N LEU A 85 31.92 -30.52 -5.64
CA LEU A 85 32.32 -31.82 -6.18
C LEU A 85 33.52 -32.32 -5.36
N PRO A 86 33.51 -33.56 -4.82
CA PRO A 86 34.66 -34.09 -4.14
C PRO A 86 35.74 -34.35 -5.19
N VAL A 87 36.83 -33.57 -5.15
CA VAL A 87 38.08 -33.97 -5.81
C VAL A 87 38.65 -35.12 -4.98
N GLY A 88 38.40 -36.34 -5.43
CA GLY A 88 39.04 -37.54 -4.91
C GLY A 88 40.55 -37.51 -5.20
N VAL A 89 41.31 -37.91 -4.18
CA VAL A 89 42.77 -38.15 -4.21
C VAL A 89 43.08 -39.44 -4.93
#